data_AF-A0A8T4Z4H0-F1
#
_entry.id   AF-A0A8T4Z4H0-F1
#
_cell.length_a   1.000
_cell.length_b   1.000
_cell.length_c   1.000
_cell.angle_alpha   90.00
_cell.angle_beta   90.00
_cell.angle_gamma   90.00
#
_symmetry.space_group_name_H-M   'P 1'
#
loop_
_entity.id
_entity.type
_entity.pdbx_description
1 polymer ?
#
loop_
_entity_poly.entity_id
_entity_poly.type
_entity_poly.pdbx_seq_one_letter_code
_entity_poly.pdbx_strand_id
1 'polypeptide(L)'
;MVKLRLIIRYRKDYYERRVDEILSELNLPKEIHDKVKSKLLEPIVVKGKEYSNFMEEVSRRVSQAFQPISGHLAELCAQRELERAGLRKDYHFTRRKERTDFIIYHPQIQSFRTRHRVEVKNVSLRERATRGLAFDGDSLFGFFNQLSEFTGSNVEVLEDLCTKTNGYCYVPPNLLREIPYRTTRFKPNTQFGQDMAAFARTGRIP
;
A
#
# COMPACT_ATOMS: atom_id res chain seq x y z
N MET A 1 -5.42 -16.31 20.87
CA MET A 1 -6.88 -16.09 21.01
C MET A 1 -7.28 -14.78 21.73
N VAL A 2 -6.50 -14.29 22.70
CA VAL A 2 -6.82 -13.07 23.49
C VAL A 2 -6.83 -11.77 22.66
N LYS A 3 -5.89 -11.59 21.70
CA LYS A 3 -5.82 -10.38 20.85
C LYS A 3 -7.05 -10.16 19.97
N LEU A 4 -7.66 -11.23 19.45
CA LEU A 4 -8.83 -11.10 18.55
C LEU A 4 -10.06 -10.60 19.30
N ARG A 5 -10.32 -11.12 20.50
CA ARG A 5 -11.42 -10.65 21.36
C ARG A 5 -11.24 -9.19 21.76
N LEU A 6 -10.00 -8.77 22.04
CA LEU A 6 -9.68 -7.39 22.35
C LEU A 6 -10.00 -6.46 21.17
N ILE A 7 -9.61 -6.85 19.95
CA ILE A 7 -9.88 -6.07 18.73
C ILE A 7 -11.39 -5.98 18.44
N ILE A 8 -12.11 -7.09 18.60
CA ILE A 8 -13.58 -7.12 18.43
C ILE A 8 -14.24 -6.17 19.44
N ARG A 9 -13.81 -6.18 20.70
CA ARG A 9 -14.32 -5.30 21.75
C ARG A 9 -14.02 -3.83 21.45
N TYR A 10 -12.78 -3.48 21.13
CA TYR A 10 -12.40 -2.11 20.76
C TYR A 10 -13.21 -1.57 19.57
N ARG A 11 -13.46 -2.39 18.55
CA ARG A 11 -14.30 -1.99 17.41
C ARG A 11 -15.74 -1.75 17.83
N LYS A 12 -16.30 -2.61 18.68
CA LYS A 12 -17.65 -2.46 19.21
C LYS A 12 -17.78 -1.16 20.00
N ASP A 13 -16.86 -0.92 20.93
CA ASP A 13 -16.83 0.28 21.79
C ASP A 13 -16.69 1.57 20.95
N TYR A 14 -15.87 1.53 19.89
CA TYR A 14 -15.73 2.65 18.96
C TYR A 14 -17.04 2.99 18.24
N TYR A 15 -17.73 2.00 17.68
CA TYR A 15 -18.99 2.23 16.97
C TYR A 15 -20.11 2.64 17.92
N GLU A 16 -20.19 2.03 19.10
CA GLU A 16 -21.17 2.41 20.14
C GLU A 16 -21.02 3.88 20.52
N ARG A 17 -19.78 4.32 20.82
CA ARG A 17 -19.50 5.71 21.15
C ARG A 17 -19.88 6.66 20.02
N ARG A 18 -19.54 6.31 18.78
CA ARG A 18 -19.82 7.19 17.64
C ARG A 18 -21.31 7.32 17.33
N VAL A 19 -22.08 6.26 17.54
CA VAL A 19 -23.54 6.31 17.44
C VAL A 19 -24.12 7.20 18.54
N ASP A 20 -23.66 7.04 19.78
CA ASP A 20 -24.11 7.89 20.89
C ASP A 20 -23.84 9.38 20.64
N GLU A 21 -22.64 9.71 20.15
CA GLU A 21 -22.28 11.10 19.79
C GLU A 21 -23.27 11.67 18.76
N ILE A 22 -23.54 10.94 17.66
CA ILE A 22 -24.45 11.40 16.61
C ILE A 22 -25.88 11.55 17.13
N LEU A 23 -26.37 10.55 17.87
CA LEU A 23 -27.76 10.56 18.35
C LEU A 23 -27.97 11.61 19.46
N SER A 24 -26.93 11.96 20.21
CA SER A 24 -27.00 13.01 21.24
C SER A 24 -27.27 14.40 20.66
N GLU A 25 -26.84 14.67 19.42
CA GLU A 25 -27.11 15.93 18.72
C GLU A 25 -28.58 16.07 18.27
N LEU A 26 -29.31 14.96 18.19
CA LEU A 26 -30.66 14.92 17.64
C LEU A 26 -31.76 15.20 18.68
N ASN A 27 -31.41 15.39 19.97
CA ASN A 27 -32.35 15.63 21.07
C ASN A 27 -33.55 14.67 21.08
N LEU A 28 -33.30 13.39 20.78
CA LEU A 28 -34.35 12.38 20.69
C LEU A 28 -34.83 11.97 22.09
N PRO A 29 -36.12 11.65 22.27
CA PRO A 29 -36.59 10.96 23.47
C PRO A 29 -35.79 9.68 23.69
N LYS A 30 -35.43 9.37 24.94
CA LYS A 30 -34.54 8.24 25.29
C LYS A 30 -34.98 6.91 24.64
N GLU A 31 -36.28 6.65 24.61
CA GLU A 31 -36.82 5.43 24.00
C GLU A 31 -36.53 5.36 22.48
N ILE A 32 -36.65 6.49 21.78
CA ILE A 32 -36.35 6.59 20.34
C ILE A 32 -34.84 6.50 20.12
N HIS A 33 -34.05 7.20 20.94
CA HIS A 33 -32.60 7.13 20.93
C HIS A 33 -32.12 5.66 21.03
N ASP A 34 -32.61 4.92 22.02
CA ASP A 34 -32.18 3.53 22.27
C ASP A 34 -32.63 2.59 21.14
N LYS A 35 -33.82 2.80 20.57
CA LYS A 35 -34.30 2.05 19.39
C LYS A 35 -33.41 2.28 18.17
N VAL A 36 -33.10 3.54 17.86
CA VAL A 36 -32.24 3.89 16.71
C VAL A 36 -30.82 3.35 16.92
N LYS A 37 -30.25 3.53 18.13
CA LYS A 37 -28.94 3.00 18.48
C LYS A 37 -28.84 1.49 18.27
N SER A 38 -29.81 0.75 18.83
CA SER A 38 -29.86 -0.71 18.69
C SER A 38 -29.89 -1.13 17.22
N LYS A 39 -30.72 -0.46 16.41
CA LYS A 39 -30.84 -0.73 14.98
C LYS A 39 -29.57 -0.42 14.19
N LEU A 40 -28.83 0.63 14.55
CA LEU A 40 -27.58 1.00 13.87
C LEU A 40 -26.41 0.07 14.21
N LEU A 41 -26.44 -0.59 15.37
CA LEU A 41 -25.37 -1.47 15.87
C LEU A 41 -25.64 -2.96 15.63
N GLU A 42 -26.82 -3.31 15.14
CA GLU A 42 -27.15 -4.71 14.84
C GLU A 42 -26.27 -5.21 13.66
N PRO A 43 -25.82 -6.48 13.70
CA PRO A 43 -25.14 -7.09 12.57
C PRO A 43 -26.04 -7.11 11.33
N ILE A 44 -25.44 -6.90 10.17
CA ILE A 44 -26.14 -6.96 8.88
C ILE A 44 -25.46 -7.93 7.93
N VAL A 45 -26.26 -8.54 7.05
CA VAL A 45 -25.76 -9.43 6.00
C VAL A 45 -26.01 -8.78 4.64
N VAL A 46 -24.94 -8.61 3.86
CA VAL A 46 -25.04 -8.05 2.51
C VAL A 46 -24.31 -8.96 1.53
N LYS A 47 -25.04 -9.44 0.52
CA LYS A 47 -24.53 -10.37 -0.51
C LYS A 47 -23.80 -11.59 0.10
N GLY A 48 -24.36 -12.17 1.16
CA GLY A 48 -23.82 -13.35 1.83
C GLY A 48 -22.63 -13.09 2.76
N LYS A 49 -22.23 -11.83 2.97
CA LYS A 49 -21.18 -11.44 3.91
C LYS A 49 -21.76 -10.74 5.13
N GLU A 50 -21.38 -11.21 6.31
CA GLU A 50 -21.77 -10.63 7.59
C GLU A 50 -20.84 -9.46 7.97
N TYR A 51 -21.44 -8.39 8.46
CA TYR A 51 -20.78 -7.20 9.00
C TYR A 51 -21.27 -6.97 10.42
N SER A 52 -20.39 -6.46 11.29
CA SER A 52 -20.72 -6.18 12.69
C SER A 52 -21.81 -5.11 12.83
N ASN A 53 -21.91 -4.18 11.87
CA ASN A 53 -22.99 -3.20 11.76
C ASN A 53 -22.97 -2.50 10.38
N PHE A 54 -23.97 -1.66 10.13
CA PHE A 54 -24.10 -0.87 8.91
C PHE A 54 -22.90 0.06 8.64
N MET A 55 -22.33 0.69 9.66
CA MET A 55 -21.19 1.60 9.48
C MET A 55 -19.92 0.89 9.03
N GLU A 56 -19.67 -0.33 9.54
CA GLU A 56 -18.55 -1.15 9.05
C GLU A 56 -18.71 -1.46 7.57
N GLU A 57 -19.93 -1.79 7.14
CA GLU A 57 -20.26 -2.10 5.75
C GLU A 57 -19.95 -0.92 4.83
N VAL A 58 -20.47 0.26 5.17
CA VAL A 58 -20.22 1.51 4.43
C VAL A 58 -18.74 1.86 4.43
N SER A 59 -18.08 1.85 5.59
CA SER A 59 -16.65 2.17 5.71
C SER A 59 -15.78 1.24 4.86
N ARG A 60 -16.09 -0.07 4.85
CA ARG A 60 -15.38 -1.05 4.00
C ARG A 60 -15.61 -0.79 2.52
N ARG A 61 -16.86 -0.51 2.09
CA ARG A 61 -17.15 -0.19 0.69
C ARG A 61 -16.42 1.05 0.22
N VAL A 62 -16.45 2.11 1.02
CA VAL A 62 -15.75 3.36 0.74
C VAL A 62 -14.25 3.07 0.61
N SER A 63 -13.66 2.38 1.59
CA SER A 63 -12.24 2.02 1.55
C SER A 63 -11.88 1.21 0.29
N GLN A 64 -12.70 0.23 -0.07
CA GLN A 64 -12.51 -0.60 -1.27
C GLN A 64 -12.63 0.21 -2.57
N ALA A 65 -13.56 1.18 -2.63
CA ALA A 65 -13.70 2.05 -3.78
C ALA A 65 -12.50 3.01 -3.95
N PHE A 66 -11.88 3.44 -2.86
CA PHE A 66 -10.70 4.31 -2.90
C PHE A 66 -9.39 3.57 -3.20
N GLN A 67 -9.30 2.25 -2.93
CA GLN A 67 -8.09 1.47 -3.16
C GLN A 67 -7.53 1.59 -4.59
N PRO A 68 -8.33 1.41 -5.67
CA PRO A 68 -7.84 1.58 -7.04
C PRO A 68 -7.36 2.99 -7.36
N ILE A 69 -8.05 4.00 -6.84
CA ILE A 69 -7.71 5.42 -7.04
C ILE A 69 -6.35 5.71 -6.39
N SER A 70 -6.19 5.26 -5.15
CA SER A 70 -4.97 5.45 -4.38
C SER A 70 -3.77 4.73 -5.00
N GLY A 71 -3.95 3.49 -5.49
CA GLY A 71 -2.91 2.78 -6.24
C GLY A 71 -2.54 3.50 -7.53
N HIS A 72 -3.52 3.98 -8.29
CA HIS A 72 -3.26 4.72 -9.52
C HIS A 72 -2.48 6.02 -9.28
N LEU A 73 -2.81 6.74 -8.20
CA LEU A 73 -2.08 7.94 -7.81
C LEU A 73 -0.63 7.63 -7.45
N ALA A 74 -0.38 6.55 -6.69
CA ALA A 74 0.97 6.12 -6.35
C ALA A 74 1.79 5.81 -7.62
N GLU A 75 1.22 5.10 -8.59
CA GLU A 75 1.87 4.84 -9.89
C GLU A 75 2.16 6.14 -10.66
N LEU A 76 1.22 7.10 -10.70
CA LEU A 76 1.45 8.39 -11.36
C LEU A 76 2.60 9.17 -10.72
N CYS A 77 2.70 9.14 -9.39
CA CYS A 77 3.83 9.73 -8.68
C CYS A 77 5.15 9.02 -9.00
N ALA A 78 5.17 7.69 -9.07
CA ALA A 78 6.37 6.95 -9.50
C ALA A 78 6.77 7.28 -10.96
N GLN A 79 5.79 7.38 -11.86
CA GLN A 79 6.01 7.82 -13.25
C GLN A 79 6.63 9.21 -13.30
N ARG A 80 6.14 10.15 -12.48
CA ARG A 80 6.65 11.51 -12.39
C ARG A 80 8.12 11.55 -12.03
N GLU A 81 8.57 10.68 -11.13
CA GLU A 81 9.99 10.58 -10.75
C GLU A 81 10.86 10.04 -11.88
N LEU A 82 10.37 9.08 -12.69
CA LEU A 82 11.06 8.63 -13.90
C LEU A 82 11.20 9.77 -14.93
N GLU A 83 10.11 10.49 -15.19
CA GLU A 83 10.10 11.61 -16.13
C GLU A 83 11.02 12.76 -15.69
N ARG A 84 11.05 13.06 -14.39
CA ARG A 84 11.99 14.04 -13.81
C ARG A 84 13.45 13.65 -14.02
N ALA A 85 13.75 12.35 -14.06
CA ALA A 85 15.08 11.84 -14.37
C ALA A 85 15.37 11.76 -15.89
N GLY A 86 14.48 12.27 -16.74
CA GLY A 86 14.66 12.32 -18.20
C GLY A 86 14.18 11.07 -18.95
N LEU A 87 13.60 10.09 -18.26
CA LEU A 87 13.01 8.92 -18.92
C LEU A 87 11.71 9.31 -19.62
N ARG A 88 11.40 8.64 -20.73
CA ARG A 88 10.25 8.94 -21.58
C ARG A 88 9.38 7.70 -21.66
N LYS A 89 8.11 7.84 -21.31
CA LYS A 89 7.13 6.76 -21.45
C LYS A 89 7.06 6.32 -22.91
N ASP A 90 6.88 5.02 -23.13
CA ASP A 90 6.78 4.38 -24.45
C ASP A 90 8.05 4.50 -25.30
N TYR A 91 9.15 4.97 -24.69
CA TYR A 91 10.51 4.87 -25.24
C TYR A 91 11.46 4.14 -24.28
N HIS A 92 11.59 4.63 -23.05
CA HIS A 92 12.46 4.04 -22.01
C HIS A 92 11.70 3.10 -21.07
N PHE A 93 10.40 3.31 -20.85
CA PHE A 93 9.61 2.49 -19.93
C PHE A 93 8.15 2.37 -20.37
N THR A 94 7.49 1.29 -19.94
CA THR A 94 6.04 1.10 -20.07
C THR A 94 5.39 0.97 -18.70
N ARG A 95 4.12 1.36 -18.59
CA ARG A 95 3.31 1.23 -17.38
C ARG A 95 2.22 0.15 -17.54
N ARG A 96 1.97 -0.63 -16.49
CA ARG A 96 0.93 -1.69 -16.42
C ARG A 96 1.02 -2.71 -17.55
N LYS A 97 2.19 -3.31 -17.71
CA LYS A 97 2.45 -4.36 -18.70
C LYS A 97 2.92 -5.63 -17.99
N GLU A 98 2.51 -6.80 -18.48
CA GLU A 98 2.93 -8.11 -17.93
C GLU A 98 2.65 -8.28 -16.41
N ARG A 99 1.55 -7.72 -15.91
CA ARG A 99 1.20 -7.71 -14.46
C ARG A 99 2.23 -7.00 -13.58
N THR A 100 3.01 -6.08 -14.14
CA THR A 100 3.94 -5.21 -13.41
C THR A 100 3.54 -3.75 -13.60
N ASP A 101 3.71 -2.94 -12.55
CA ASP A 101 3.35 -1.52 -12.59
C ASP A 101 4.25 -0.74 -13.56
N PHE A 102 5.56 -0.96 -13.53
CA PHE A 102 6.50 -0.40 -14.50
C PHE A 102 7.52 -1.42 -15.00
N ILE A 103 7.88 -1.32 -16.27
CA ILE A 103 9.03 -2.01 -16.84
C ILE A 103 9.94 -0.95 -17.45
N ILE A 104 11.17 -0.86 -16.94
CA ILE A 104 12.23 -0.02 -17.49
C ILE A 104 13.06 -0.86 -18.45
N TYR A 105 13.42 -0.30 -19.59
CA TYR A 105 14.13 -1.01 -20.66
C TYR A 105 15.51 -0.42 -20.88
N HIS A 106 16.49 -1.29 -21.14
CA HIS A 106 17.81 -0.89 -21.60
C HIS A 106 18.11 -1.48 -22.99
N PRO A 107 18.50 -0.68 -23.99
CA PRO A 107 18.54 0.79 -23.96
C PRO A 107 17.15 1.44 -24.13
N GLN A 108 16.25 0.79 -24.87
CA GLN A 108 14.92 1.30 -25.20
C GLN A 108 13.98 0.17 -25.64
N ILE A 109 12.67 0.43 -25.60
CA ILE A 109 11.61 -0.59 -25.79
C ILE A 109 11.69 -1.36 -27.11
N GLN A 110 12.14 -0.74 -28.20
CA GLN A 110 12.13 -1.40 -29.52
C GLN A 110 13.29 -2.37 -29.73
N SER A 111 14.36 -2.24 -28.94
CA SER A 111 15.63 -2.97 -29.15
C SER A 111 16.30 -3.30 -27.82
N PHE A 112 15.51 -3.55 -26.77
CA PHE A 112 16.02 -3.77 -25.43
C PHE A 112 16.78 -5.09 -25.34
N ARG A 113 17.88 -5.05 -24.59
CA ARG A 113 18.66 -6.24 -24.20
C ARG A 113 18.23 -6.76 -22.84
N THR A 114 17.91 -5.84 -21.94
CA THR A 114 17.50 -6.16 -20.57
C THR A 114 16.34 -5.26 -20.13
N ARG A 115 15.64 -5.71 -19.10
CA ARG A 115 14.51 -5.00 -18.51
C ARG A 115 14.56 -5.09 -16.99
N HIS A 116 14.01 -4.09 -16.33
CA HIS A 116 13.90 -4.02 -14.87
C HIS A 116 12.45 -3.73 -14.50
N ARG A 117 11.85 -4.63 -13.74
CA ARG A 117 10.44 -4.58 -13.32
C ARG A 117 10.35 -3.86 -11.97
N VAL A 118 9.43 -2.91 -11.87
CA VAL A 118 9.19 -2.17 -10.63
C VAL A 118 7.73 -2.34 -10.22
N GLU A 119 7.54 -2.78 -8.98
CA GLU A 119 6.24 -2.80 -8.33
C GLU A 119 6.08 -1.55 -7.47
N VAL A 120 4.89 -0.97 -7.47
CA VAL A 120 4.54 0.23 -6.69
C VAL A 120 3.58 -0.16 -5.60
N LYS A 121 3.96 0.09 -4.35
CA LYS A 121 3.10 -0.09 -3.19
C LYS A 121 2.77 1.25 -2.57
N ASN A 122 1.48 1.50 -2.42
CA ASN A 122 1.02 2.60 -1.58
C ASN A 122 1.03 2.20 -0.10
N VAL A 123 1.34 3.15 0.79
CA VAL A 123 1.09 3.23 2.26
C VAL A 123 1.45 2.01 3.13
N SER A 124 1.07 0.79 2.79
CA SER A 124 1.31 -0.44 3.54
C SER A 124 2.17 -1.45 2.79
N LEU A 125 3.08 -2.10 3.52
CA LEU A 125 3.94 -3.19 3.06
C LEU A 125 3.17 -4.50 2.82
N ARG A 126 2.10 -4.76 3.58
CA ARG A 126 1.33 -6.02 3.48
C ARG A 126 0.14 -5.90 2.56
N GLU A 127 0.05 -6.81 1.58
CA GLU A 127 -1.23 -7.15 0.98
C GLU A 127 -1.99 -8.12 1.90
N ARG A 128 -3.13 -7.68 2.45
CA ARG A 128 -4.00 -8.60 3.20
C ARG A 128 -4.74 -9.53 2.23
N ALA A 129 -4.37 -10.82 2.27
CA ALA A 129 -5.24 -12.01 2.14
C ALA A 129 -4.47 -13.24 1.61
N THR A 130 -3.41 -13.08 0.80
CA THR A 130 -2.82 -14.23 0.09
C THR A 130 -1.32 -14.16 -0.26
N ARG A 131 -0.67 -12.99 -0.34
CA ARG A 131 0.72 -12.86 -0.86
C ARG A 131 1.81 -12.47 0.15
N GLY A 132 1.45 -11.98 1.34
CA GLY A 132 2.44 -11.57 2.34
C GLY A 132 3.20 -10.29 1.94
N LEU A 133 4.51 -10.27 2.16
CA LEU A 133 5.44 -9.16 1.83
C LEU A 133 6.14 -9.36 0.48
N ALA A 134 5.82 -10.45 -0.22
CA ALA A 134 6.40 -10.74 -1.52
C ALA A 134 5.84 -9.77 -2.57
N PHE A 135 6.73 -9.25 -3.40
CA PHE A 135 6.39 -8.43 -4.57
C PHE A 135 6.96 -9.12 -5.81
N ASP A 136 6.25 -9.01 -6.94
CA ASP A 136 6.50 -9.72 -8.19
C ASP A 136 7.52 -8.99 -9.10
N GLY A 137 7.90 -7.75 -8.74
CA GLY A 137 8.90 -6.92 -9.42
C GLY A 137 10.36 -7.20 -9.03
N ASP A 138 11.29 -6.61 -9.78
CA ASP A 138 12.72 -6.67 -9.46
C ASP A 138 13.09 -5.62 -8.39
N SER A 139 12.37 -4.50 -8.35
CA SER A 139 12.43 -3.49 -7.29
C SER A 139 11.05 -3.08 -6.80
N LEU A 140 10.99 -2.54 -5.59
CA LEU A 140 9.79 -2.08 -4.93
C LEU A 140 9.86 -0.56 -4.71
N PHE A 141 8.86 0.18 -5.17
CA PHE A 141 8.71 1.60 -4.89
C PHE A 141 7.56 1.84 -3.90
N GLY A 142 7.90 2.35 -2.71
CA GLY A 142 6.97 2.50 -1.60
C GLY A 142 6.63 3.94 -1.24
N PHE A 143 5.34 4.18 -0.95
CA PHE A 143 4.83 5.36 -0.24
C PHE A 143 4.55 5.06 1.25
N PHE A 144 5.31 4.14 1.84
CA PHE A 144 5.06 3.62 3.18
C PHE A 144 4.98 4.73 4.23
N ASN A 145 4.05 4.61 5.17
CA ASN A 145 3.89 5.59 6.24
C ASN A 145 3.76 4.96 7.64
N GLN A 146 3.99 3.64 7.77
CA GLN A 146 3.89 2.91 9.04
C GLN A 146 5.22 2.25 9.39
N LEU A 147 5.97 2.84 10.33
CA LEU A 147 7.25 2.29 10.78
C LEU A 147 7.10 0.91 11.41
N SER A 148 5.98 0.67 12.09
CA SER A 148 5.67 -0.60 12.75
C SER A 148 5.53 -1.79 11.78
N GLU A 149 5.38 -1.55 10.48
CA GLU A 149 5.37 -2.61 9.47
C GLU A 149 6.79 -3.06 9.08
N PHE A 150 7.83 -2.29 9.39
CA PHE A 150 9.24 -2.65 9.16
C PHE A 150 9.82 -3.42 10.34
N THR A 151 9.20 -4.54 10.71
CA THR A 151 9.77 -5.47 11.70
C THR A 151 11.03 -6.16 11.14
N GLY A 152 11.92 -6.67 12.00
CA GLY A 152 13.15 -7.33 11.56
C GLY A 152 12.90 -8.44 10.53
N SER A 153 11.91 -9.30 10.80
CA SER A 153 11.46 -10.34 9.86
C SER A 153 11.01 -9.80 8.50
N ASN A 154 10.37 -8.63 8.46
CA ASN A 154 9.85 -8.06 7.23
C ASN A 154 10.98 -7.40 6.43
N VAL A 155 11.92 -6.75 7.12
CA VAL A 155 13.13 -6.20 6.50
C VAL A 155 13.98 -7.31 5.88
N GLU A 156 14.17 -8.44 6.59
CA GLU A 156 14.89 -9.60 6.06
C GLU A 156 14.26 -10.15 4.78
N VAL A 157 12.93 -10.34 4.76
CA VAL A 157 12.23 -10.81 3.56
C VAL A 157 12.41 -9.87 2.36
N LEU A 158 12.33 -8.56 2.58
CA LEU A 158 12.50 -7.57 1.52
C LEU A 158 13.96 -7.50 1.03
N GLU A 159 14.92 -7.58 1.95
CA GLU A 159 16.35 -7.63 1.64
C GLU A 159 16.68 -8.85 0.77
N ASP A 160 16.16 -10.03 1.14
CA ASP A 160 16.35 -11.28 0.40
C ASP A 160 15.76 -11.20 -1.01
N LEU A 161 14.54 -10.66 -1.14
CA LEU A 161 13.88 -10.50 -2.43
C LEU A 161 14.69 -9.56 -3.34
N CYS A 162 15.03 -8.37 -2.83
CA CYS A 162 15.80 -7.39 -3.58
C CYS A 162 17.20 -7.91 -3.96
N THR A 163 17.82 -8.71 -3.10
CA THR A 163 19.12 -9.33 -3.39
C THR A 163 19.01 -10.36 -4.51
N LYS A 164 17.98 -11.21 -4.49
CA LYS A 164 17.74 -12.23 -5.52
C LYS A 164 17.46 -11.62 -6.89
N THR A 165 16.74 -10.50 -6.94
CA THR A 165 16.37 -9.80 -8.19
C THR A 165 17.37 -8.72 -8.60
N ASN A 166 18.42 -8.50 -7.80
CA ASN A 166 19.37 -7.40 -7.95
C ASN A 166 18.71 -6.02 -8.07
N GLY A 167 17.69 -5.77 -7.24
CA GLY A 167 17.00 -4.49 -7.15
C GLY A 167 17.07 -3.86 -5.76
N TYR A 168 16.18 -2.89 -5.52
CA TYR A 168 16.09 -2.14 -4.28
C TYR A 168 14.64 -1.97 -3.82
N CYS A 169 14.48 -1.80 -2.51
CA CYS A 169 13.27 -1.31 -1.86
C CYS A 169 13.41 0.19 -1.62
N TYR A 170 12.67 0.99 -2.38
CA TYR A 170 12.67 2.45 -2.28
C TYR A 170 11.65 2.90 -1.23
N VAL A 171 12.13 3.48 -0.14
CA VAL A 171 11.36 3.85 1.06
C VAL A 171 11.41 5.37 1.27
N PRO A 172 10.34 6.02 1.76
CA PRO A 172 10.39 7.44 2.09
C PRO A 172 11.55 7.78 3.05
N PRO A 173 12.33 8.86 2.80
CA PRO A 173 13.56 9.14 3.56
C PRO A 173 13.36 9.26 5.07
N ASN A 174 12.23 9.82 5.51
CA ASN A 174 11.91 9.94 6.94
C ASN A 174 11.78 8.56 7.58
N LEU A 175 11.04 7.67 6.92
CA LEU A 175 10.83 6.32 7.42
C LEU A 175 12.11 5.49 7.37
N LEU A 176 12.88 5.59 6.28
CA LEU A 176 14.13 4.87 6.10
C LEU A 176 15.13 5.14 7.24
N ARG A 177 15.21 6.38 7.72
CA ARG A 177 16.09 6.79 8.83
C ARG A 177 15.67 6.20 10.18
N GLU A 178 14.40 5.86 10.34
CA GLU A 178 13.84 5.38 11.60
C GLU A 178 13.79 3.84 11.67
N ILE A 179 14.01 3.14 10.56
CA ILE A 179 14.08 1.67 10.55
C ILE A 179 15.31 1.22 11.36
N PRO A 180 15.13 0.48 12.47
CA PRO A 180 16.23 0.13 13.36
C PRO A 180 17.08 -1.06 12.87
N TYR A 181 16.69 -1.67 11.74
CA TYR A 181 17.31 -2.87 11.19
C TYR A 181 18.25 -2.51 10.05
N ARG A 182 19.43 -3.14 10.00
CA ARG A 182 20.39 -2.93 8.93
C ARG A 182 19.88 -3.54 7.62
N THR A 183 20.09 -2.82 6.52
CA THR A 183 19.72 -3.23 5.16
C THR A 183 20.71 -2.61 4.18
N THR A 184 21.05 -3.35 3.12
CA THR A 184 21.89 -2.85 2.01
C THR A 184 21.08 -2.62 0.74
N ARG A 185 19.84 -3.13 0.69
CA ARG A 185 18.94 -3.02 -0.46
C ARG A 185 17.82 -2.01 -0.29
N PHE A 186 17.84 -1.19 0.77
CA PHE A 186 16.88 -0.12 0.93
C PHE A 186 17.51 1.22 0.52
N LYS A 187 16.78 2.00 -0.27
CA LYS A 187 17.19 3.33 -0.73
C LYS A 187 16.08 4.34 -0.47
N PRO A 188 16.40 5.63 -0.33
CA PRO A 188 15.38 6.66 -0.29
C PRO A 188 14.63 6.69 -1.63
N ASN A 189 13.31 6.75 -1.59
CA ASN A 189 12.50 6.75 -2.81
C ASN A 189 12.72 7.97 -3.72
N THR A 190 13.33 9.03 -3.20
CA THR A 190 13.79 10.18 -3.98
C THR A 190 14.96 9.85 -4.94
N GLN A 191 15.66 8.72 -4.76
CA GLN A 191 16.71 8.26 -5.66
C GLN A 191 16.20 7.38 -6.81
N PHE A 192 14.94 6.94 -6.75
CA PHE A 192 14.36 6.00 -7.70
C PHE A 192 14.53 6.41 -9.16
N GLY A 193 14.16 7.65 -9.51
CA GLY A 193 14.26 8.12 -10.89
C GLY A 193 15.69 8.07 -11.44
N GLN A 194 16.67 8.46 -10.62
CA GLN A 194 18.09 8.48 -10.99
C GLN A 194 18.64 7.07 -11.23
N ASP A 195 18.31 6.13 -10.34
CA ASP A 195 18.72 4.73 -10.47
C ASP A 195 18.12 4.08 -11.72
N MET A 196 16.83 4.33 -12.00
CA MET A 196 16.17 3.80 -13.20
C MET A 196 16.76 4.42 -14.48
N ALA A 197 17.16 5.70 -14.44
CA ALA A 197 17.83 6.35 -15.56
C ALA A 197 19.26 5.79 -15.78
N ALA A 198 19.97 5.45 -14.70
CA ALA A 198 21.25 4.75 -14.78
C ALA A 198 21.08 3.34 -15.39
N PHE A 199 20.04 2.61 -14.99
CA PHE A 199 19.71 1.31 -15.57
C PHE A 199 19.36 1.43 -17.06
N ALA A 200 18.47 2.34 -17.46
CA ALA A 200 18.08 2.50 -18.86
C ALA A 200 19.30 2.78 -19.77
N ARG A 201 20.31 3.48 -19.25
CA ARG A 201 21.55 3.81 -19.97
C ARG A 201 22.58 2.68 -19.97
N THR A 202 22.74 1.96 -18.87
CA THR A 202 23.88 1.03 -18.67
C THR A 202 23.47 -0.45 -18.63
N GLY A 203 22.19 -0.75 -18.48
CA GLY A 203 21.65 -2.08 -18.24
C GLY A 203 21.89 -2.60 -16.83
N ARG A 204 22.42 -1.78 -15.91
CA ARG A 204 22.75 -2.16 -14.53
C ARG A 204 22.14 -1.18 -13.54
N ILE A 205 21.54 -1.72 -12.48
CA ILE A 205 21.09 -0.95 -11.33
C ILE A 205 22.33 -0.60 -10.48
N PRO A 206 22.51 0.68 -10.08
CA PRO A 206 23.68 1.14 -9.32
C PRO A 206 23.64 0.76 -7.84
#